data_AF-A0A2B7Y574-F1
#
_entry.id   AF-A0A2B7Y574-F1
#
_cell.length_a   1.000
_cell.length_b   1.000
_cell.length_c   1.000
_cell.angle_alpha   90.00
_cell.angle_beta   90.00
_cell.angle_gamma   90.00
#
_symmetry.space_group_name_H-M   'P 1'
#
loop_
_entity.id
_entity.type
_entity.pdbx_description
1 polymer ?
#
loop_
_entity_poly.entity_id
_entity_poly.type
_entity_poly.pdbx_seq_one_letter_code
_entity_poly.pdbx_strand_id
1 'polypeptide(L)'
;MELALRNGSRDFVAGLAKCVERDSSISAAAKLDWRRTKESATQLFCPKKGGQFEVFNYRPMKPEIVDYCARDVAQLPGLYNAYNAKLLREATKDRIKLSQSPDYDGQASTEVRGPWSKLAIERAIEIWNDDLLMGLLNDEDEDDDFDYDYGQYLI
;
A
#
# COMPACT_ATOMS: atom_id res chain seq x y z
N MET A 1 -1.79 -4.27 -6.19
CA MET A 1 -0.38 -3.89 -5.96
C MET A 1 -0.07 -3.89 -4.47
N GLU A 2 -1.00 -3.41 -3.63
CA GLU A 2 -0.88 -3.41 -2.17
C GLU A 2 -0.71 -4.80 -1.56
N LEU A 3 -1.19 -5.87 -2.21
CA LEU A 3 -0.97 -7.26 -1.77
C LEU A 3 0.53 -7.61 -1.65
N ALA A 4 1.42 -6.89 -2.34
CA ALA A 4 2.86 -7.07 -2.22
C ALA A 4 3.41 -6.65 -0.83
N LEU A 5 2.69 -5.79 -0.09
CA LEU A 5 3.07 -5.35 1.26
C LEU A 5 2.25 -5.99 2.38
N ARG A 6 1.22 -6.78 2.07
CA ARG A 6 0.29 -7.29 3.08
C ARG A 6 0.76 -8.61 3.71
N ASN A 7 0.80 -8.61 5.05
CA ASN A 7 0.87 -9.79 5.89
C ASN A 7 -0.56 -10.28 6.21
N GLY A 8 -0.84 -11.58 6.00
CA GLY A 8 -2.15 -12.20 6.25
C GLY A 8 -2.95 -12.55 4.98
N SER A 9 -4.26 -12.76 5.10
CA SER A 9 -5.16 -13.15 3.97
C SER A 9 -4.93 -12.25 2.76
N ARG A 10 -4.92 -12.80 1.54
CA ARG A 10 -4.72 -12.08 0.27
C ARG A 10 -5.93 -12.15 -0.67
N ASP A 11 -7.10 -12.49 -0.13
CA ASP A 11 -8.30 -12.83 -0.92
C ASP A 11 -8.96 -11.60 -1.56
N PHE A 12 -8.88 -10.44 -0.91
CA PHE A 12 -9.47 -9.18 -1.39
C PHE A 12 -8.45 -8.04 -1.37
N VAL A 13 -8.55 -7.12 -2.32
CA VAL A 13 -7.72 -5.92 -2.32
C VAL A 13 -8.19 -4.90 -1.29
N ALA A 14 -7.26 -4.14 -0.71
CA ALA A 14 -7.62 -3.03 0.16
C ALA A 14 -8.06 -1.79 -0.65
N GLY A 15 -9.05 -1.06 -0.13
CA GLY A 15 -9.44 0.24 -0.71
C GLY A 15 -8.39 1.32 -0.43
N LEU A 16 -8.38 2.37 -1.26
CA LEU A 16 -7.37 3.44 -1.22
C LEU A 16 -7.15 4.04 0.18
N ALA A 17 -8.21 4.22 0.98
CA ALA A 17 -8.07 4.73 2.34
C ALA A 17 -7.18 3.86 3.24
N LYS A 18 -7.32 2.53 3.15
CA LYS A 18 -6.47 1.60 3.89
C LYS A 18 -5.05 1.60 3.36
N CYS A 19 -4.87 1.72 2.04
CA CYS A 19 -3.55 1.83 1.41
C CYS A 19 -2.81 3.09 1.87
N VAL A 20 -3.48 4.25 1.89
CA VAL A 20 -2.88 5.51 2.36
C VAL A 20 -2.52 5.45 3.85
N GLU A 21 -3.41 4.88 4.67
CA GLU A 21 -3.16 4.74 6.11
C GLU A 21 -1.90 3.91 6.40
N ARG A 22 -1.76 2.76 5.73
CA ARG A 22 -0.70 1.79 6.00
C ARG A 22 0.61 2.10 5.27
N ASP A 23 0.51 2.45 3.99
CA ASP A 23 1.66 2.36 3.07
C ASP A 23 2.12 3.74 2.58
N SER A 24 1.35 4.81 2.78
CA SER A 24 1.77 6.16 2.38
C SER A 24 2.85 6.70 3.33
N SER A 25 3.86 7.35 2.76
CA SER A 25 4.98 7.97 3.48
C SER A 25 4.67 9.37 4.02
N ILE A 26 3.46 9.90 3.79
CA ILE A 26 3.05 11.21 4.33
C ILE A 26 2.88 11.14 5.86
N SER A 27 3.03 12.29 6.53
CA SER A 27 2.93 12.38 7.98
C SER A 27 1.56 11.95 8.52
N ALA A 28 1.50 11.51 9.78
CA ALA A 28 0.24 11.12 10.42
C ALA A 28 -0.81 12.26 10.41
N ALA A 29 -0.37 13.51 10.60
CA ALA A 29 -1.22 14.68 10.50
C ALA A 29 -1.80 14.85 9.08
N ALA A 30 -0.98 14.67 8.03
CA ALA A 30 -1.44 14.72 6.65
C ALA A 30 -2.41 13.58 6.30
N LYS A 31 -2.19 12.36 6.82
CA LYS A 31 -3.14 11.24 6.69
C LYS A 31 -4.48 11.57 7.33
N LEU A 32 -4.47 12.18 8.51
CA LEU A 32 -5.68 12.58 9.23
C LEU A 32 -6.47 13.66 8.45
N ASP A 33 -5.78 14.68 7.95
CA ASP A 33 -6.38 15.73 7.12
C ASP A 33 -6.99 15.14 5.84
N TRP A 34 -6.22 14.33 5.11
CA TRP A 34 -6.68 13.63 3.91
C TRP A 34 -7.95 12.81 4.17
N ARG A 35 -7.99 12.05 5.29
CA ARG A 35 -9.15 11.26 5.68
C ARG A 35 -10.37 12.13 5.98
N ARG A 36 -10.20 13.25 6.69
CA ARG A 36 -11.29 14.19 7.00
C ARG A 36 -11.90 14.80 5.74
N THR A 37 -11.06 15.29 4.83
CA THR A 37 -11.53 15.82 3.54
C THR A 37 -12.27 14.74 2.74
N LYS A 38 -11.72 13.52 2.71
CA LYS A 38 -12.34 12.37 2.05
C LYS A 38 -13.71 12.04 2.62
N GLU A 39 -13.85 11.99 3.93
CA GLU A 39 -15.12 11.70 4.60
C GLU A 39 -16.17 12.78 4.36
N SER A 40 -15.76 14.06 4.41
CA SER A 40 -16.64 15.19 4.13
C SER A 40 -17.17 15.15 2.69
N ALA A 41 -16.29 14.96 1.70
CA ALA A 41 -16.71 14.84 0.30
C ALA A 41 -17.58 13.59 0.06
N THR A 42 -17.30 12.48 0.75
CA THR A 42 -18.11 11.25 0.63
C THR A 42 -19.57 11.46 1.04
N GLN A 43 -19.85 12.36 1.97
CA GLN A 43 -21.24 12.70 2.33
C GLN A 43 -22.00 13.35 1.17
N LEU A 44 -21.29 14.07 0.29
CA LEU A 44 -21.90 14.76 -0.85
C LEU A 44 -22.32 13.81 -1.97
N PHE A 45 -21.57 12.71 -2.18
CA PHE A 45 -21.80 11.81 -3.31
C PHE A 45 -22.31 10.41 -2.94
N CYS A 46 -22.20 9.97 -1.68
CA CYS A 46 -22.59 8.61 -1.29
C CYS A 46 -24.08 8.57 -0.89
N PRO A 47 -24.95 7.81 -1.60
CA PRO A 47 -26.38 7.69 -1.26
C PRO A 47 -26.63 7.19 0.15
N LYS A 48 -25.78 6.28 0.64
CA LYS A 48 -25.86 5.77 2.03
C LYS A 48 -25.62 6.84 3.10
N LYS A 49 -25.04 7.99 2.72
CA LYS A 49 -24.77 9.14 3.59
C LYS A 49 -25.63 10.37 3.23
N GLY A 50 -26.67 10.20 2.42
CA GLY A 50 -27.54 11.28 1.97
C GLY A 50 -27.04 12.07 0.75
N GLY A 51 -25.95 11.63 0.12
CA GLY A 51 -25.41 12.22 -1.10
C GLY A 51 -26.00 11.61 -2.38
N GLN A 52 -25.53 12.10 -3.54
CA GLN A 52 -25.96 11.59 -4.84
C GLN A 52 -24.78 11.58 -5.82
N PHE A 53 -24.65 10.54 -6.65
CA PHE A 53 -23.50 10.43 -7.56
C PHE A 53 -23.52 11.49 -8.67
N GLU A 54 -24.67 12.07 -8.94
CA GLU A 54 -24.91 13.14 -9.90
C GLU A 54 -24.12 14.40 -9.57
N VAL A 55 -23.59 14.55 -8.33
CA VAL A 55 -22.72 15.68 -7.99
C VAL A 55 -21.48 15.78 -8.87
N PHE A 56 -21.01 14.66 -9.43
CA PHE A 56 -19.89 14.63 -10.38
C PHE A 56 -20.27 15.14 -11.78
N ASN A 57 -21.56 15.24 -12.10
CA ASN A 57 -22.06 15.65 -13.42
C ASN A 57 -22.27 17.17 -13.53
N TYR A 58 -22.45 17.89 -12.42
CA TYR A 58 -22.66 19.34 -12.46
C TYR A 58 -21.45 20.10 -12.95
N ARG A 59 -21.69 21.22 -13.65
CA ARG A 59 -20.68 22.15 -14.12
C ARG A 59 -21.08 23.60 -13.76
N PRO A 60 -20.20 24.39 -13.13
CA PRO A 60 -18.88 23.99 -12.63
C PRO A 60 -18.99 22.96 -11.49
N MET A 61 -17.97 22.10 -11.36
CA MET A 61 -17.94 21.08 -10.32
C MET A 61 -17.76 21.75 -8.96
N LYS A 62 -18.43 21.23 -7.93
CA LYS A 62 -18.29 21.73 -6.56
C LYS A 62 -16.82 21.66 -6.11
N PRO A 63 -16.26 22.73 -5.52
CA PRO A 63 -14.85 22.77 -5.11
C PRO A 63 -14.43 21.59 -4.22
N GLU A 64 -15.31 21.12 -3.35
CA GLU A 64 -15.07 20.00 -2.44
C GLU A 64 -14.89 18.68 -3.18
N ILE A 65 -15.61 18.49 -4.29
CA ILE A 65 -15.50 17.31 -5.14
C ILE A 65 -14.21 17.37 -5.96
N VAL A 66 -13.83 18.57 -6.44
CA VAL A 66 -12.55 18.78 -7.13
C VAL A 66 -11.38 18.47 -6.21
N ASP A 67 -11.39 19.01 -4.98
CA ASP A 67 -10.35 18.78 -3.98
C ASP A 67 -10.26 17.31 -3.59
N TYR A 68 -11.41 16.65 -3.38
CA TYR A 68 -11.46 15.19 -3.17
C TYR A 68 -10.78 14.40 -4.28
N CYS A 69 -11.13 14.67 -5.54
CA CYS A 69 -10.56 13.96 -6.69
C CYS A 69 -9.04 14.20 -6.78
N ALA A 70 -8.61 15.46 -6.64
CA ALA A 70 -7.20 15.84 -6.71
C ALA A 70 -6.37 15.16 -5.60
N ARG A 71 -6.89 15.13 -4.38
CA ARG A 71 -6.22 14.50 -3.23
C ARG A 71 -6.13 12.98 -3.35
N ASP A 72 -7.13 12.33 -3.94
CA ASP A 72 -7.08 10.88 -4.17
C ASP A 72 -5.98 10.52 -5.17
N VAL A 73 -5.88 11.24 -6.30
CA VAL A 73 -4.85 10.96 -7.31
C VAL A 73 -3.44 11.34 -6.85
N ALA A 74 -3.30 12.36 -6.01
CA ALA A 74 -2.01 12.80 -5.47
C ALA A 74 -1.31 11.73 -4.59
N GLN A 75 -2.06 10.79 -4.01
CA GLN A 75 -1.49 9.70 -3.21
C GLN A 75 -0.91 8.56 -4.05
N LEU A 76 -1.37 8.42 -5.31
CA LEU A 76 -1.05 7.25 -6.13
C LEU A 76 0.44 7.10 -6.44
N PRO A 77 1.22 8.15 -6.78
CA PRO A 77 2.64 8.00 -7.05
C PRO A 77 3.45 7.50 -5.84
N GLY A 78 3.14 8.02 -4.64
CA GLY A 78 3.80 7.58 -3.40
C GLY A 78 3.51 6.12 -3.09
N LEU A 79 2.25 5.71 -3.19
CA LEU A 79 1.83 4.32 -3.04
C LEU A 79 2.46 3.42 -4.09
N TYR A 80 2.50 3.87 -5.35
CA TYR A 80 3.15 3.13 -6.44
C TYR A 80 4.62 2.88 -6.13
N ASN A 81 5.37 3.89 -5.68
CA ASN A 81 6.78 3.72 -5.32
C ASN A 81 6.98 2.69 -4.20
N ALA A 82 6.12 2.74 -3.16
CA ALA A 82 6.15 1.78 -2.06
C ALA A 82 5.88 0.34 -2.53
N TYR A 83 4.93 0.15 -3.46
CA TYR A 83 4.61 -1.17 -3.98
C TYR A 83 5.61 -1.66 -5.02
N ASN A 84 6.04 -0.79 -5.94
CA ASN A 84 6.87 -1.13 -7.09
C ASN A 84 8.26 -1.65 -6.68
N ALA A 85 8.79 -1.21 -5.53
CA ALA A 85 10.01 -1.76 -4.95
C ALA A 85 9.89 -3.27 -4.62
N LYS A 86 8.67 -3.75 -4.33
CA LYS A 86 8.39 -5.14 -3.93
C LYS A 86 7.58 -5.93 -4.96
N LEU A 87 7.12 -5.30 -6.03
CA LEU A 87 6.52 -6.02 -7.14
C LEU A 87 7.63 -6.82 -7.83
N LEU A 88 7.51 -8.14 -7.78
CA LEU A 88 8.33 -9.06 -8.55
C LEU A 88 8.20 -8.71 -10.04
N ARG A 89 9.18 -7.95 -10.54
CA ARG A 89 9.26 -7.48 -11.92
C ARG A 89 9.07 -8.63 -12.90
N GLU A 90 9.58 -9.80 -12.57
CA GLU A 90 9.51 -10.98 -13.43
C GLU A 90 8.08 -11.51 -13.59
N ALA A 91 7.33 -11.73 -12.51
CA ALA A 91 5.94 -12.17 -12.65
C ALA A 91 5.03 -11.13 -13.34
N THR A 92 5.36 -9.85 -13.20
CA THR A 92 4.69 -8.78 -13.95
C THR A 92 5.01 -8.85 -15.44
N LYS A 93 6.28 -9.05 -15.80
CA LYS A 93 6.70 -9.27 -17.20
C LYS A 93 6.06 -10.52 -17.79
N ASP A 94 6.01 -11.62 -17.04
CA ASP A 94 5.44 -12.89 -17.50
C ASP A 94 3.94 -12.77 -17.74
N ARG A 95 3.22 -12.07 -16.86
CA ARG A 95 1.80 -11.79 -17.06
C ARG A 95 1.54 -10.85 -18.24
N ILE A 96 2.40 -9.85 -18.47
CA ILE A 96 2.31 -8.99 -19.66
C ILE A 96 2.50 -9.84 -20.94
N LYS A 97 3.52 -10.70 -20.98
CA LYS A 97 3.76 -11.62 -22.11
C LYS A 97 2.56 -12.55 -22.34
N LEU A 98 2.02 -13.14 -21.27
CA LEU A 98 0.85 -14.02 -21.34
C LEU A 98 -0.36 -13.28 -21.91
N SER A 99 -0.61 -12.04 -21.45
CA SER A 99 -1.73 -11.23 -21.93
C SER A 99 -1.63 -10.81 -23.40
N GLN A 100 -0.42 -10.86 -23.96
CA GLN A 100 -0.15 -10.57 -25.37
C GLN A 100 -0.11 -11.83 -26.24
N SER A 101 -0.29 -13.02 -25.66
CA SER A 101 -0.28 -14.28 -26.41
C SER A 101 -1.56 -14.43 -27.24
N PRO A 102 -1.50 -15.13 -28.39
CA PRO A 102 -2.66 -15.33 -29.26
C PRO A 102 -3.82 -16.07 -28.58
N ASP A 103 -3.49 -16.89 -27.58
CA ASP A 103 -4.41 -17.79 -26.88
C ASP A 103 -4.94 -17.17 -25.57
N TYR A 104 -4.67 -15.89 -25.32
CA TYR A 104 -5.09 -15.22 -24.10
C TYR A 104 -6.59 -14.91 -24.09
N ASP A 105 -7.33 -15.52 -23.17
CA ASP A 105 -8.71 -15.19 -22.88
C ASP A 105 -8.82 -14.45 -21.54
N GLY A 106 -9.00 -13.13 -21.60
CA GLY A 106 -9.16 -12.28 -20.42
C GLY A 106 -10.45 -12.52 -19.63
N GLN A 107 -11.38 -13.34 -20.12
CA GLN A 107 -12.61 -13.72 -19.40
C GLN A 107 -12.54 -15.13 -18.78
N ALA A 108 -11.46 -15.88 -19.00
CA ALA A 108 -11.31 -17.21 -18.43
C ALA A 108 -11.27 -17.16 -16.89
N SER A 109 -11.96 -18.10 -16.23
CA SER A 109 -12.05 -18.15 -14.76
C SER A 109 -10.70 -18.38 -14.08
N THR A 110 -9.71 -18.90 -14.82
CA THR A 110 -8.32 -19.07 -14.38
C THR A 110 -7.57 -17.73 -14.25
N GLU A 111 -7.97 -16.71 -15.01
CA GLU A 111 -7.34 -15.37 -14.98
C GLU A 111 -7.78 -14.52 -13.77
N VAL A 112 -8.80 -14.99 -13.04
CA VAL A 112 -9.29 -14.35 -11.81
C VAL A 112 -8.24 -14.42 -10.70
N ARG A 113 -7.37 -15.43 -10.72
CA ARG A 113 -6.32 -15.62 -9.70
C ARG A 113 -5.01 -15.00 -10.17
N GLY A 114 -4.27 -14.40 -9.23
CA GLY A 114 -2.89 -13.98 -9.50
C GLY A 114 -2.00 -15.19 -9.80
N PRO A 115 -0.83 -15.00 -10.45
CA PRO A 115 0.08 -16.08 -10.84
C PRO A 115 0.76 -16.79 -9.65
N TRP A 116 0.37 -16.46 -8.43
CA TRP A 116 1.01 -16.88 -7.20
C TRP A 116 0.29 -18.08 -6.62
N SER A 117 0.92 -19.25 -6.70
CA SER A 117 0.44 -20.42 -5.96
C SER A 117 0.70 -20.24 -4.46
N LYS A 118 -0.11 -20.89 -3.62
CA LYS A 118 0.06 -20.86 -2.16
C LYS A 118 1.48 -21.27 -1.74
N LEU A 119 2.01 -22.33 -2.38
CA LEU A 119 3.38 -22.83 -2.19
C LEU A 119 4.47 -21.85 -2.66
N ALA A 120 4.22 -21.08 -3.72
CA ALA A 120 5.16 -20.06 -4.18
C ALA A 120 5.21 -18.86 -3.22
N ILE A 121 4.05 -18.51 -2.64
CA ILE A 121 3.96 -17.46 -1.61
C ILE A 121 4.69 -17.91 -0.34
N GLU A 122 4.46 -19.13 0.13
CA GLU A 122 5.08 -19.69 1.34
C GLU A 122 6.61 -19.74 1.21
N ARG A 123 7.13 -20.29 0.10
CA ARG A 123 8.59 -20.33 -0.15
C ARG A 123 9.23 -18.95 -0.23
N ALA A 124 8.56 -17.99 -0.87
CA ALA A 124 9.08 -16.62 -0.96
C ALA A 124 9.14 -15.94 0.42
N ILE A 125 8.22 -16.29 1.34
CA ILE A 125 8.23 -15.78 2.72
C ILE A 125 9.39 -16.38 3.53
N GLU A 126 9.64 -17.69 3.39
CA GLU A 126 10.76 -18.36 4.06
C GLU A 126 12.11 -17.76 3.65
N ILE A 127 12.35 -17.62 2.34
CA ILE A 127 13.57 -16.99 1.80
C ILE A 127 13.75 -15.57 2.34
N TRP A 128 12.65 -14.80 2.39
CA TRP A 128 12.71 -13.42 2.88
C TRP A 128 12.98 -13.30 4.38
N ASN A 129 12.43 -14.23 5.18
CA ASN A 129 12.70 -14.28 6.62
C ASN A 129 14.15 -14.66 6.90
N ASP A 130 14.72 -15.58 6.12
CA ASP A 130 16.13 -15.98 6.23
C ASP A 130 17.05 -14.80 5.87
N ASP A 131 16.78 -14.06 4.79
CA ASP A 131 17.55 -12.88 4.41
C ASP A 131 17.47 -11.75 5.47
N LEU A 132 16.30 -11.55 6.08
CA LEU A 132 16.11 -10.56 7.16
C LEU A 132 16.85 -10.96 8.45
N LEU A 133 16.82 -12.25 8.79
CA LEU A 133 17.53 -12.79 9.96
C LEU A 133 19.05 -12.72 9.75
N MET A 134 19.53 -13.00 8.55
CA MET A 134 20.95 -12.85 8.17
C MET A 134 21.39 -11.38 8.18
N GLY A 135 20.51 -10.45 7.83
CA GLY A 135 20.78 -9.01 7.96
C GLY A 135 20.92 -8.57 9.43
N LEU A 136 20.00 -9.02 10.29
CA LEU A 136 20.03 -8.69 11.73
C LEU A 136 21.21 -9.31 12.47
N LEU A 137 21.65 -10.52 12.09
CA LEU A 137 22.80 -11.19 12.69
C LEU A 137 24.15 -10.61 12.24
N ASN A 138 24.18 -9.83 11.16
CA ASN A 138 25.41 -9.18 10.67
C ASN A 138 25.61 -7.76 11.23
N ASP A 139 24.64 -7.20 11.98
CA ASP A 139 24.70 -5.85 12.57
C ASP A 139 25.12 -5.86 14.08
N GLU A 140 25.53 -7.00 14.64
CA GLU A 140 25.89 -7.15 16.08
C GLU A 140 27.40 -6.98 16.42
N ASP A 141 28.22 -6.39 15.55
CA ASP A 141 29.66 -6.19 15.82
C ASP A 141 30.11 -4.71 15.82
N GLU A 142 29.40 -3.80 16.51
CA GLU A 142 29.96 -2.51 16.94
C GLU A 142 29.43 -2.12 18.34
N ASP A 143 29.94 -2.82 19.37
CA ASP A 143 29.81 -2.43 20.78
C ASP A 143 30.60 -1.13 21.05
N ASP A 144 29.93 0.02 21.03
CA ASP A 144 30.47 1.28 21.57
C ASP A 144 30.27 1.30 23.10
N ASP A 145 31.36 1.03 23.81
CA ASP A 145 31.57 1.11 25.26
C ASP A 145 31.16 2.50 25.79
N PHE A 146 29.97 2.61 26.43
CA PHE A 146 29.55 3.81 27.16
C PHE A 146 29.71 3.60 28.66
N ASP A 147 30.87 4.00 29.18
CA ASP A 147 31.24 4.00 30.59
C ASP A 147 30.44 5.10 31.34
N TYR A 148 29.47 4.71 32.16
CA TYR A 148 28.71 5.63 33.02
C TYR A 148 29.31 5.64 34.44
N ASP A 149 30.16 6.64 34.70
CA ASP A 149 30.69 6.97 36.01
C ASP A 149 29.58 7.47 36.96
N TYR A 150 29.21 6.64 37.94
CA TYR A 150 28.31 6.97 39.04
C TYR A 150 29.14 7.42 40.27
N GLY A 151 29.59 8.67 40.26
CA GLY A 151 30.39 9.30 41.32
C GLY A 151 29.64 10.38 42.11
N GLN A 152 29.00 9.92 43.19
CA GLN A 152 28.46 10.56 44.40
C GLN A 152 29.00 11.95 44.88
N TYR A 153 28.10 12.78 45.48
CA TYR A 153 28.16 13.46 46.81
C TYR A 153 27.20 14.70 46.83
N LEU A 154 26.09 14.74 47.59
CA LEU A 154 25.96 15.15 49.02
C LEU A 154 26.86 16.37 49.31
N ILE A 155 26.40 17.61 49.52
CA ILE A 155 25.31 18.17 50.36
C ILE A 155 24.78 19.45 49.69
#